data_AF-A0A8I1U369-F1
#
_entry.id   AF-A0A8I1U369-F1
#
_cell.length_a   1.000
_cell.length_b   1.000
_cell.length_c   1.000
_cell.angle_alpha   90.00
_cell.angle_beta   90.00
_cell.angle_gamma   90.00
#
_symmetry.space_group_name_H-M   'P 1'
#
loop_
_entity.id
_entity.type
_entity.pdbx_description
1 polymer ?
#
loop_
_entity_poly.entity_id
_entity_poly.type
_entity_poly.pdbx_seq_one_letter_code
_entity_poly.pdbx_strand_id
1 'polypeptide(L)'
;QLSVEAGAGFLVHDIEDEIVDDTFIQLLKDHRTVLCPTLVVVSGYFDAFGQQYTPTAEDIADGDPEQLASLQKLAHLYPGRIHHFVLEPEDIYAAYKIADIVLIPTLYSEGTSLSCIEAMASGKALIATCVGGLTDLIIDGYSGLLVKPDHDEILLAIMRLVNDERLRHELGRQAKTQAHYFSKINWQQHWLKLIRKLPKPPQETQLEKTTYTLVHPPTFLVYEVMKQRPQHLFEGLAQLGIPSFYIDAIAHPAPQIINNNLHILDQNAPIDYRNYCVYTYYPYHIDLFTQQKPQVLIYDVLDAPEIHQSQEAMEKHNRMLTRADIVVTSSKYLYKKYKNELSQQEIHYIPNAANPLTLAIQPKAEDFPHYKSKTIGYYGAIAEWFDFELLGKICKQFSECQIVLLGPCREGFPEYDLLCNLKNQYKNLFYLGLKPYEQLGQYAHYFDVSIIPFIENEITKNCSPVKLFEYMSLGKPIVTTEMPECHNYRSAWVAKHHEDFIELLNRALHFPIKKEYFSLMQQEAQENTWIVRAQMIKEALERCYKHHKSV
;
A
#
# COMPACT_ATOMS: atom_id res chain seq x y z
N GLN A 1 -25.01 14.41 -2.65
CA GLN A 1 -26.21 13.81 -3.27
C GLN A 1 -25.97 13.21 -4.67
N LEU A 2 -25.73 14.00 -5.72
CA LEU A 2 -25.66 13.49 -7.11
C LEU A 2 -24.67 12.32 -7.33
N SER A 3 -23.52 12.34 -6.65
CA SER A 3 -22.53 11.25 -6.73
C SER A 3 -23.06 9.93 -6.15
N VAL A 4 -23.87 10.02 -5.09
CA VAL A 4 -24.52 8.88 -4.42
C VAL A 4 -25.56 8.26 -5.35
N GLU A 5 -26.42 9.11 -5.94
CA GLU A 5 -27.43 8.70 -6.93
C GLU A 5 -26.80 8.06 -8.18
N ALA A 6 -25.57 8.46 -8.53
CA ALA A 6 -24.80 7.89 -9.62
C ALA A 6 -24.09 6.56 -9.28
N GLY A 7 -24.21 6.08 -8.04
CA GLY A 7 -23.68 4.79 -7.59
C GLY A 7 -22.27 4.85 -7.00
N ALA A 8 -21.86 6.00 -6.43
CA ALA A 8 -20.58 6.08 -5.72
C ALA A 8 -20.59 5.18 -4.48
N GLY A 9 -19.57 4.31 -4.34
CA GLY A 9 -19.40 3.47 -3.13
C GLY A 9 -18.70 4.20 -1.98
N PHE A 10 -17.94 5.25 -2.28
CA PHE A 10 -17.27 6.11 -1.31
C PHE A 10 -17.55 7.57 -1.69
N LEU A 11 -17.94 8.37 -0.70
CA LEU A 11 -18.12 9.80 -0.83
C LEU A 11 -17.21 10.48 0.18
N VAL A 12 -16.26 11.25 -0.32
CA VAL A 12 -15.42 12.13 0.52
C VAL A 12 -16.15 13.47 0.64
N HIS A 13 -16.39 13.92 1.86
CA HIS A 13 -17.14 15.14 2.16
C HIS A 13 -16.41 15.95 3.23
N ASP A 14 -16.43 17.27 3.10
CA ASP A 14 -16.05 18.17 4.18
C ASP A 14 -17.16 18.19 5.23
N ILE A 15 -16.81 18.38 6.50
CA ILE A 15 -17.75 18.29 7.64
C ILE A 15 -18.42 19.64 7.91
N GLU A 16 -17.94 20.72 7.30
CA GLU A 16 -18.44 22.08 7.51
C GLU A 16 -19.49 22.52 6.48
N ASP A 17 -19.66 21.79 5.37
CA ASP A 17 -20.50 22.23 4.24
C ASP A 17 -22.00 22.27 4.56
N GLU A 18 -22.53 21.39 5.42
CA GLU A 18 -23.91 21.40 5.94
C GLU A 18 -24.11 20.24 6.94
N ILE A 19 -25.04 20.37 7.89
CA ILE A 19 -25.46 19.20 8.69
C ILE A 19 -26.12 18.21 7.73
N VAL A 20 -25.53 17.02 7.63
CA VAL A 20 -26.08 15.91 6.83
C VAL A 20 -27.48 15.58 7.35
N ASP A 21 -28.51 15.99 6.61
CA ASP A 21 -29.89 15.76 7.01
C ASP A 21 -30.29 14.27 6.88
N ASP A 22 -31.39 13.89 7.53
CA ASP A 22 -31.88 12.51 7.52
C ASP A 22 -32.19 12.01 6.10
N THR A 23 -32.54 12.91 5.17
CA THR A 23 -32.83 12.58 3.78
C THR A 23 -31.57 12.16 3.05
N PHE A 24 -30.47 12.89 3.26
CA PHE A 24 -29.19 12.60 2.66
C PHE A 24 -28.52 11.37 3.31
N ILE A 25 -28.69 11.18 4.63
CA ILE A 25 -28.31 9.93 5.31
C ILE A 25 -29.06 8.73 4.71
N GLN A 26 -30.37 8.88 4.48
CA GLN A 26 -31.16 7.81 3.88
C GLN A 26 -30.70 7.50 2.46
N LEU A 27 -30.39 8.53 1.67
CA LEU A 27 -29.82 8.36 0.33
C LEU A 27 -28.48 7.60 0.35
N LEU A 28 -27.57 7.95 1.28
CA LEU A 28 -26.29 7.25 1.47
C LEU A 28 -26.52 5.77 1.82
N LYS A 29 -27.49 5.47 2.69
CA LYS A 29 -27.86 4.09 3.08
C LYS A 29 -28.45 3.31 1.91
N ASP A 30 -29.37 3.90 1.16
CA ASP A 30 -30.05 3.27 0.02
C ASP A 30 -29.05 2.89 -1.08
N HIS A 31 -28.00 3.70 -1.25
CA HIS A 31 -26.94 3.48 -2.24
C HIS A 31 -25.68 2.81 -1.67
N ARG A 32 -25.68 2.40 -0.40
CA ARG A 32 -24.53 1.80 0.33
C ARG A 32 -23.24 2.61 0.19
N THR A 33 -23.34 3.92 0.19
CA THR A 33 -22.20 4.83 0.04
C THR A 33 -21.55 5.09 1.40
N VAL A 34 -20.27 4.81 1.54
CA VAL A 34 -19.46 5.17 2.71
C VAL A 34 -19.13 6.66 2.65
N LEU A 35 -19.60 7.42 3.63
CA LEU A 35 -19.21 8.82 3.81
C LEU A 35 -17.89 8.87 4.60
N CYS A 36 -16.84 9.40 3.98
CA CYS A 36 -15.57 9.70 4.63
C CYS A 36 -15.51 11.21 4.90
N PRO A 37 -15.76 11.66 6.15
CA PRO A 37 -15.60 13.04 6.52
C PRO A 37 -14.10 13.36 6.59
N THR A 38 -13.63 14.34 5.83
CA THR A 38 -12.22 14.74 5.87
C THR A 38 -12.05 15.80 6.97
N LEU A 39 -11.38 15.45 8.07
CA LEU A 39 -10.74 16.38 9.04
C LEU A 39 -9.23 16.16 8.88
N VAL A 40 -8.35 17.15 8.78
CA VAL A 40 -7.93 18.11 9.83
C VAL A 40 -7.25 19.36 9.19
N VAL A 41 -7.27 19.53 7.87
CA VAL A 41 -6.43 20.56 7.21
C VAL A 41 -7.11 21.94 7.16
N VAL A 42 -8.43 22.00 6.99
CA VAL A 42 -9.16 23.27 6.79
C VAL A 42 -9.31 24.08 8.08
N SER A 43 -9.63 23.44 9.21
CA SER A 43 -9.76 24.11 10.50
C SER A 43 -8.46 24.79 10.96
N GLY A 44 -7.31 24.17 10.70
CA GLY A 44 -6.01 24.77 10.95
C GLY A 44 -5.74 26.05 10.13
N TYR A 45 -6.31 26.18 8.91
CA TYR A 45 -6.21 27.40 8.11
C TYR A 45 -7.12 28.51 8.61
N PHE A 46 -8.36 28.22 9.00
CA PHE A 46 -9.27 29.22 9.57
C PHE A 46 -8.75 29.78 10.88
N ASP A 47 -8.27 28.91 11.78
CA ASP A 47 -7.67 29.34 13.03
C ASP A 47 -6.43 30.22 12.75
N ALA A 48 -5.53 29.80 11.85
CA ALA A 48 -4.28 30.51 11.55
C ALA A 48 -4.49 31.85 10.84
N PHE A 49 -5.36 31.91 9.82
CA PHE A 49 -5.60 33.13 9.05
C PHE A 49 -6.62 34.07 9.71
N GLY A 50 -7.59 33.54 10.47
CA GLY A 50 -8.59 34.30 11.22
C GLY A 50 -8.09 34.89 12.54
N GLN A 51 -6.82 34.69 12.89
CA GLN A 51 -6.21 35.09 14.18
C GLN A 51 -6.86 34.45 15.41
N GLN A 52 -7.51 33.30 15.25
CA GLN A 52 -8.14 32.56 16.35
C GLN A 52 -7.21 31.45 16.89
N TYR A 53 -6.14 31.15 16.15
CA TYR A 53 -5.10 30.23 16.54
C TYR A 53 -4.13 30.86 17.56
N THR A 54 -3.98 30.19 18.70
CA THR A 54 -2.88 30.44 19.63
C THR A 54 -1.87 29.32 19.45
N PRO A 55 -0.73 29.55 18.76
CA PRO A 55 0.23 28.49 18.46
C PRO A 55 0.81 27.91 19.75
N THR A 56 0.94 26.58 19.80
CA THR A 56 1.61 25.90 20.91
C THR A 56 3.13 26.09 20.82
N ALA A 57 3.87 25.71 21.87
CA ALA A 57 5.33 25.80 21.85
C ALA A 57 5.98 24.94 20.76
N GLU A 58 5.31 23.87 20.32
CA GLU A 58 5.75 22.96 19.26
C GLU A 58 5.45 23.59 17.88
N ASP A 59 4.28 24.23 17.71
CA ASP A 59 3.93 24.94 16.48
C ASP A 59 4.85 26.14 16.18
N ILE A 60 5.33 26.82 17.23
CA ILE A 60 6.31 27.91 17.10
C ILE A 60 7.70 27.36 16.71
N ALA A 61 8.03 26.14 17.11
CA ALA A 61 9.31 25.51 16.81
C ALA A 61 9.37 24.99 15.36
N ASP A 62 8.23 24.51 14.84
CA ASP A 62 8.17 23.80 13.56
C ASP A 62 7.45 24.57 12.42
N GLY A 63 6.68 25.61 12.74
CA GLY A 63 6.03 26.48 11.73
C GLY A 63 6.97 27.56 11.19
N ASP A 64 6.83 27.93 9.90
CA ASP A 64 7.57 29.05 9.29
C ASP A 64 7.02 30.41 9.80
N PRO A 65 7.72 31.09 10.74
CA PRO A 65 7.22 32.31 11.37
C PRO A 65 7.39 33.55 10.46
N GLU A 66 8.18 33.45 9.38
CA GLU A 66 8.48 34.59 8.50
C GLU A 66 7.31 34.93 7.58
N GLN A 67 6.57 33.94 7.09
CA GLN A 67 5.49 34.18 6.13
C GLN A 67 4.32 34.98 6.73
N LEU A 68 3.83 34.62 7.93
CA LEU A 68 2.75 35.34 8.61
C LEU A 68 3.19 36.74 9.10
N ALA A 69 4.42 36.86 9.59
CA ALA A 69 4.99 38.14 10.01
C ALA A 69 5.20 39.10 8.81
N SER A 70 5.48 38.57 7.62
CA SER A 70 5.79 39.39 6.43
C SER A 70 4.60 40.19 5.91
N LEU A 71 3.39 39.62 5.86
CA LEU A 71 2.19 40.32 5.37
C LEU A 71 1.72 41.42 6.33
N GLN A 72 1.72 41.14 7.64
CA GLN A 72 1.40 42.13 8.66
C GLN A 72 2.44 43.26 8.69
N LYS A 73 3.73 42.91 8.52
CA LYS A 73 4.82 43.88 8.40
C LYS A 73 4.66 44.75 7.15
N LEU A 74 4.27 44.20 6.00
CA LEU A 74 4.00 44.98 4.78
C LEU A 74 2.82 45.95 4.96
N ALA A 75 1.73 45.50 5.57
CA ALA A 75 0.58 46.36 5.89
C ALA A 75 0.99 47.52 6.82
N HIS A 76 1.87 47.26 7.78
CA HIS A 76 2.42 48.27 8.67
C HIS A 76 3.41 49.23 7.97
N LEU A 77 4.25 48.73 7.06
CA LEU A 77 5.22 49.54 6.31
C LEU A 77 4.57 50.47 5.29
N TYR A 78 3.40 50.12 4.77
CA TYR A 78 2.68 50.89 3.75
C TYR A 78 1.23 51.18 4.16
N PRO A 79 1.01 51.94 5.26
CA PRO A 79 -0.31 52.19 5.81
C PRO A 79 -1.20 52.91 4.79
N GLY A 80 -2.45 52.44 4.66
CA GLY A 80 -3.44 52.98 3.74
C GLY A 80 -3.30 52.54 2.27
N ARG A 81 -2.22 51.83 1.91
CA ARG A 81 -2.03 51.23 0.58
C ARG A 81 -2.22 49.73 0.57
N ILE A 82 -1.72 49.04 1.60
CA ILE A 82 -1.89 47.60 1.76
C ILE A 82 -2.97 47.37 2.80
N HIS A 83 -4.02 46.65 2.42
CA HIS A 83 -5.14 46.26 3.27
C HIS A 83 -5.23 44.74 3.28
N HIS A 84 -5.32 44.15 4.47
CA HIS A 84 -5.48 42.71 4.65
C HIS A 84 -6.90 42.43 5.14
N PHE A 85 -7.59 41.51 4.47
CA PHE A 85 -8.95 41.10 4.80
C PHE A 85 -9.00 39.58 4.91
N VAL A 86 -9.75 39.10 5.90
CA VAL A 86 -10.17 37.71 6.02
C VAL A 86 -11.67 37.71 5.77
N LEU A 87 -12.12 36.92 4.79
CA LEU A 87 -13.51 36.89 4.34
C LEU A 87 -13.97 35.44 4.25
N GLU A 88 -15.25 35.22 4.52
CA GLU A 88 -15.88 33.93 4.24
C GLU A 88 -15.97 33.68 2.72
N PRO A 89 -16.00 32.40 2.28
CA PRO A 89 -16.07 32.06 0.86
C PRO A 89 -17.22 32.75 0.11
N GLU A 90 -18.36 32.98 0.74
CA GLU A 90 -19.51 33.66 0.10
C GLU A 90 -19.25 35.15 -0.14
N ASP A 91 -18.38 35.76 0.66
CA ASP A 91 -18.08 37.19 0.64
C ASP A 91 -16.87 37.54 -0.24
N ILE A 92 -16.02 36.56 -0.59
CA ILE A 92 -14.79 36.78 -1.37
C ILE A 92 -15.07 37.40 -2.74
N TYR A 93 -16.24 37.11 -3.32
CA TYR A 93 -16.71 37.71 -4.55
C TYR A 93 -16.75 39.25 -4.48
N ALA A 94 -17.12 39.82 -3.33
CA ALA A 94 -17.15 41.27 -3.15
C ALA A 94 -15.75 41.89 -3.26
N ALA A 95 -14.72 41.21 -2.75
CA ALA A 95 -13.32 41.65 -2.86
C ALA A 95 -12.85 41.62 -4.32
N TYR A 96 -13.12 40.53 -5.05
CA TYR A 96 -12.79 40.48 -6.48
C TYR A 96 -13.51 41.57 -7.27
N LYS A 97 -14.78 41.83 -6.96
CA LYS A 97 -15.60 42.83 -7.67
C LYS A 97 -15.01 44.24 -7.60
N ILE A 98 -14.35 44.62 -6.51
CA ILE A 98 -13.72 45.94 -6.36
C ILE A 98 -12.26 45.98 -6.84
N ALA A 99 -11.63 44.83 -7.11
CA ALA A 99 -10.27 44.78 -7.63
C ALA A 99 -10.20 45.17 -9.11
N ASP A 100 -9.16 45.89 -9.52
CA ASP A 100 -8.86 46.17 -10.92
C ASP A 100 -7.99 45.08 -11.56
N ILE A 101 -7.02 44.58 -10.79
CA ILE A 101 -6.07 43.52 -11.17
C ILE A 101 -6.00 42.54 -10.01
N VAL A 102 -6.03 41.25 -10.31
CA VAL A 102 -5.82 40.18 -9.33
C VAL A 102 -4.46 39.55 -9.58
N LEU A 103 -3.66 39.44 -8.52
CA LEU A 103 -2.33 38.83 -8.55
C LEU A 103 -2.35 37.51 -7.78
N ILE A 104 -1.84 36.44 -8.39
CA ILE A 104 -1.65 35.13 -7.78
C ILE A 104 -0.15 34.77 -7.89
N PRO A 105 0.68 35.26 -6.96
CA PRO A 105 2.14 35.19 -7.08
C PRO A 105 2.71 33.92 -6.43
N THR A 106 2.14 32.76 -6.75
CA THR A 106 2.54 31.48 -6.14
C THR A 106 3.99 31.15 -6.49
N LEU A 107 4.84 30.83 -5.49
CA LEU A 107 6.26 30.52 -5.72
C LEU A 107 6.50 29.07 -6.13
N TYR A 108 5.65 28.15 -5.68
CA TYR A 108 5.79 26.71 -5.87
C TYR A 108 4.57 26.13 -6.61
N SER A 109 4.45 24.80 -6.65
CA SER A 109 3.34 24.16 -7.36
C SER A 109 2.01 24.36 -6.63
N GLU A 110 1.00 24.78 -7.38
CA GLU A 110 -0.41 24.82 -6.95
C GLU A 110 -1.20 23.77 -7.74
N GLY A 111 -2.25 23.22 -7.13
CA GLY A 111 -3.21 22.35 -7.83
C GLY A 111 -4.15 23.17 -8.73
N THR A 112 -5.42 22.79 -8.80
CA THR A 112 -6.42 23.64 -9.44
C THR A 112 -6.76 24.83 -8.53
N SER A 113 -6.25 26.01 -8.89
CA SER A 113 -6.44 27.25 -8.13
C SER A 113 -7.89 27.73 -8.15
N LEU A 114 -8.59 27.61 -7.02
CA LEU A 114 -9.95 28.15 -6.87
C LEU A 114 -9.95 29.68 -6.90
N SER A 115 -9.01 30.32 -6.22
CA SER A 115 -8.83 31.77 -6.24
C SER A 115 -8.63 32.32 -7.66
N CYS A 116 -7.92 31.58 -8.52
CA CYS A 116 -7.79 31.93 -9.94
C CYS A 116 -9.14 31.84 -10.66
N ILE A 117 -9.88 30.74 -10.49
CA ILE A 117 -11.18 30.54 -11.16
C ILE A 117 -12.20 31.59 -10.69
N GLU A 118 -12.22 31.95 -9.42
CA GLU A 118 -13.09 32.98 -8.83
C GLU A 118 -12.79 34.37 -9.40
N ALA A 119 -11.52 34.73 -9.49
CA ALA A 119 -11.06 35.96 -10.10
C ALA A 119 -11.41 36.02 -11.60
N MET A 120 -11.24 34.90 -12.33
CA MET A 120 -11.66 34.76 -13.71
C MET A 120 -13.17 34.94 -13.85
N ALA A 121 -13.97 34.26 -13.03
CA ALA A 121 -15.44 34.34 -13.04
C ALA A 121 -15.95 35.76 -12.72
N SER A 122 -15.21 36.50 -11.89
CA SER A 122 -15.44 37.90 -11.56
C SER A 122 -15.08 38.87 -12.70
N GLY A 123 -14.48 38.35 -13.78
CA GLY A 123 -14.10 39.10 -14.97
C GLY A 123 -12.94 40.06 -14.73
N LYS A 124 -12.00 39.67 -13.87
CA LYS A 124 -10.86 40.50 -13.50
C LYS A 124 -9.62 40.11 -14.28
N ALA A 125 -8.79 41.10 -14.59
CA ALA A 125 -7.52 40.86 -15.23
C ALA A 125 -6.58 40.18 -14.23
N LEU A 126 -6.06 39.02 -14.61
CA LEU A 126 -5.21 38.20 -13.77
C LEU A 126 -3.75 38.28 -14.18
N ILE A 127 -2.88 38.33 -13.19
CA ILE A 127 -1.46 38.04 -13.31
C ILE A 127 -1.21 36.85 -12.39
N ALA A 128 -0.65 35.78 -12.93
CA ALA A 128 -0.29 34.61 -12.15
C ALA A 128 1.12 34.14 -12.52
N THR A 129 1.79 33.50 -11.57
CA THR A 129 3.06 32.84 -11.86
C THR A 129 2.83 31.54 -12.63
N CYS A 130 3.75 31.22 -13.54
CA CYS A 130 3.70 30.07 -14.43
C CYS A 130 4.13 28.80 -13.69
N VAL A 131 3.32 28.38 -12.72
CA VAL A 131 3.57 27.23 -11.84
C VAL A 131 2.34 26.35 -11.70
N GLY A 132 2.55 25.03 -11.65
CA GLY A 132 1.49 24.04 -11.41
C GLY A 132 0.24 24.22 -12.28
N GLY A 133 -0.92 24.03 -11.66
CA GLY A 133 -2.23 24.07 -12.32
C GLY A 133 -2.67 25.46 -12.78
N LEU A 134 -1.97 26.54 -12.43
CA LEU A 134 -2.26 27.88 -12.99
C LEU A 134 -2.05 27.91 -14.52
N THR A 135 -1.12 27.10 -15.02
CA THR A 135 -0.84 26.95 -16.45
C THR A 135 -1.93 26.21 -17.23
N ASP A 136 -2.74 25.42 -16.53
CA ASP A 136 -3.92 24.76 -17.10
C ASP A 136 -5.15 25.68 -17.12
N LEU A 137 -5.16 26.71 -16.27
CA LEU A 137 -6.28 27.64 -16.11
C LEU A 137 -6.14 28.87 -17.02
N ILE A 138 -4.94 29.46 -17.08
CA ILE A 138 -4.69 30.73 -17.78
C ILE A 138 -4.04 30.47 -19.14
N ILE A 139 -4.58 31.11 -20.17
CA ILE A 139 -3.94 31.22 -21.48
C ILE A 139 -3.23 32.56 -21.53
N ASP A 140 -1.90 32.54 -21.51
CA ASP A 140 -1.07 33.76 -21.47
C ASP A 140 -1.41 34.73 -22.61
N GLY A 141 -1.58 35.99 -22.25
CA GLY A 141 -1.96 37.07 -23.17
C GLY A 141 -3.41 37.05 -23.66
N TYR A 142 -4.20 36.03 -23.29
CA TYR A 142 -5.60 35.90 -23.69
C TYR A 142 -6.56 36.02 -22.50
N SER A 143 -6.42 35.18 -21.48
CA SER A 143 -7.29 35.18 -20.29
C SER A 143 -6.59 35.63 -19.00
N GLY A 144 -5.31 35.97 -19.11
CA GLY A 144 -4.47 36.50 -18.04
C GLY A 144 -3.04 36.66 -18.54
N LEU A 145 -2.14 37.09 -17.67
CA LEU A 145 -0.70 37.10 -17.91
C LEU A 145 -0.04 36.03 -17.04
N LEU A 146 0.70 35.12 -17.67
CA LEU A 146 1.56 34.17 -16.97
C LEU A 146 3.00 34.67 -16.97
N VAL A 147 3.55 34.86 -15.78
CA VAL A 147 4.92 35.34 -15.58
C VAL A 147 5.77 34.33 -14.83
N LYS A 148 7.09 34.45 -14.88
CA LYS A 148 7.95 33.63 -14.00
C LYS A 148 7.72 34.04 -12.53
N PRO A 149 7.93 33.15 -11.55
CA PRO A 149 7.90 33.48 -10.13
C PRO A 149 9.13 34.33 -9.74
N ASP A 150 9.16 35.54 -10.27
CA ASP A 150 10.25 36.50 -10.17
C ASP A 150 9.66 37.90 -9.93
N HIS A 151 10.28 38.67 -9.04
CA HIS A 151 9.75 39.95 -8.59
C HIS A 151 9.68 41.00 -9.72
N ASP A 152 10.66 41.01 -10.62
CA ASP A 152 10.73 42.00 -11.71
C ASP A 152 9.69 41.67 -12.79
N GLU A 153 9.52 40.39 -13.11
CA GLU A 153 8.52 39.92 -14.07
C GLU A 153 7.08 40.23 -13.60
N ILE A 154 6.80 40.02 -12.30
CA ILE A 154 5.51 40.38 -11.70
C ILE A 154 5.28 41.91 -11.78
N LEU A 155 6.29 42.70 -11.42
CA LEU A 155 6.20 44.16 -11.44
C LEU A 155 5.93 44.68 -12.87
N LEU A 156 6.62 44.16 -13.88
CA LEU A 156 6.42 44.52 -15.28
C LEU A 156 5.01 44.19 -15.76
N ALA A 157 4.47 43.03 -15.38
CA ALA A 157 3.10 42.65 -15.71
C ALA A 157 2.06 43.57 -15.04
N ILE A 158 2.26 43.92 -13.77
CA ILE A 158 1.39 44.87 -13.06
C ILE A 158 1.42 46.23 -13.78
N MET A 159 2.61 46.76 -14.07
CA MET A 159 2.76 48.03 -14.77
C MET A 159 2.08 48.01 -16.15
N ARG A 160 2.16 46.89 -16.87
CA ARG A 160 1.48 46.73 -18.16
C ARG A 160 -0.04 46.86 -18.01
N LEU A 161 -0.65 46.16 -17.06
CA LEU A 161 -2.10 46.20 -16.86
C LEU A 161 -2.60 47.49 -16.20
N VAL A 162 -1.76 48.18 -15.42
CA VAL A 162 -2.07 49.52 -14.89
C VAL A 162 -2.16 50.53 -16.03
N ASN A 163 -1.22 50.49 -16.98
CA ASN A 163 -1.12 51.48 -18.06
C ASN A 163 -2.01 51.16 -19.28
N ASP A 164 -2.39 49.91 -19.50
CA ASP A 164 -3.25 49.50 -20.61
C ASP A 164 -4.61 49.02 -20.11
N GLU A 165 -5.52 49.97 -19.90
CA GLU A 165 -6.89 49.71 -19.47
C GLU A 165 -7.65 48.83 -20.46
N ARG A 166 -7.40 48.98 -21.77
CA ARG A 166 -8.08 48.18 -22.80
C ARG A 166 -7.69 46.73 -22.68
N LEU A 167 -6.40 46.43 -22.53
CA LEU A 167 -5.90 45.08 -22.31
C LEU A 167 -6.46 44.51 -21.01
N ARG A 168 -6.50 45.30 -19.93
CA ARG A 168 -7.07 44.88 -18.64
C ARG A 168 -8.52 44.41 -18.78
N HIS A 169 -9.38 45.19 -19.43
CA HIS A 169 -10.79 44.78 -19.67
C HIS A 169 -10.91 43.59 -20.62
N GLU A 170 -10.06 43.51 -21.65
CA GLU A 170 -10.06 42.38 -22.59
C GLU A 170 -9.72 41.07 -21.87
N LEU A 171 -8.62 41.02 -21.14
CA LEU A 171 -8.20 39.84 -20.39
C LEU A 171 -9.28 39.42 -19.39
N GLY A 172 -9.86 40.36 -18.64
CA GLY A 172 -10.93 40.05 -17.69
C GLY A 172 -12.18 39.47 -18.36
N ARG A 173 -12.59 39.99 -19.52
CA ARG A 173 -13.72 39.45 -20.28
C ARG A 173 -13.46 38.02 -20.78
N GLN A 174 -12.25 37.76 -21.28
CA GLN A 174 -11.87 36.43 -21.75
C GLN A 174 -11.75 35.44 -20.59
N ALA A 175 -11.16 35.85 -19.47
CA ALA A 175 -11.10 35.10 -18.23
C ALA A 175 -12.50 34.65 -17.78
N LYS A 176 -13.47 35.56 -17.78
CA LYS A 176 -14.86 35.26 -17.41
C LYS A 176 -15.51 34.24 -18.34
N THR A 177 -15.23 34.34 -19.63
CA THR A 177 -15.75 33.38 -20.62
C THR A 177 -15.15 31.99 -20.37
N GLN A 178 -13.84 31.93 -20.10
CA GLN A 178 -13.14 30.67 -19.83
C GLN A 178 -13.56 30.03 -18.50
N ALA A 179 -13.83 30.84 -17.47
CA ALA A 179 -14.25 30.37 -16.14
C ALA A 179 -15.48 29.44 -16.20
N HIS A 180 -16.36 29.62 -17.20
CA HIS A 180 -17.55 28.78 -17.37
C HIS A 180 -17.22 27.29 -17.59
N TYR A 181 -16.07 26.99 -18.24
CA TYR A 181 -15.62 25.61 -18.44
C TYR A 181 -15.21 24.92 -17.14
N PHE A 182 -14.85 25.69 -16.12
CA PHE A 182 -14.50 25.21 -14.78
C PHE A 182 -15.69 25.23 -13.81
N SER A 183 -16.92 25.45 -14.30
CA SER A 183 -18.10 25.44 -13.45
C SER A 183 -18.31 24.08 -12.78
N LYS A 184 -18.83 24.11 -11.55
CA LYS A 184 -19.17 22.92 -10.76
C LYS A 184 -20.07 21.95 -11.55
N ILE A 185 -20.97 22.47 -12.38
CA ILE A 185 -21.86 21.67 -13.25
C ILE A 185 -21.06 20.87 -14.29
N ASN A 186 -20.12 21.53 -15.00
CA ASN A 186 -19.29 20.86 -16.00
C ASN A 186 -18.38 19.82 -15.37
N TRP A 187 -17.79 20.14 -14.21
CA TRP A 187 -17.02 19.19 -13.41
C TRP A 187 -17.86 17.97 -13.02
N GLN A 188 -19.05 18.17 -12.47
CA GLN A 188 -19.97 17.08 -12.12
C GLN A 188 -20.26 16.17 -13.33
N GLN A 189 -20.57 16.76 -14.49
CA GLN A 189 -20.86 15.97 -15.70
C GLN A 189 -19.66 15.14 -16.17
N HIS A 190 -18.45 15.71 -16.15
CA HIS A 190 -17.22 14.99 -16.49
C HIS A 190 -16.93 13.84 -15.52
N TRP A 191 -17.05 14.08 -14.22
CA TRP A 191 -16.89 13.06 -13.19
C TRP A 191 -17.92 11.94 -13.35
N LEU A 192 -19.20 12.26 -13.57
CA LEU A 192 -20.24 11.27 -13.81
C LEU A 192 -19.92 10.38 -15.03
N LYS A 193 -19.40 10.98 -16.11
CA LYS A 193 -19.00 10.23 -17.31
C LYS A 193 -17.83 9.29 -17.05
N LEU A 194 -16.86 9.70 -16.23
CA LEU A 194 -15.72 8.88 -15.81
C LEU A 194 -16.16 7.74 -14.89
N ILE A 195 -16.92 8.04 -13.84
CA ILE A 195 -17.42 7.08 -12.87
C ILE A 195 -18.25 5.99 -13.56
N ARG A 196 -19.11 6.37 -14.51
CA ARG A 196 -19.92 5.41 -15.30
C ARG A 196 -19.09 4.46 -16.18
N LYS A 197 -17.85 4.82 -16.52
CA LYS A 197 -16.93 3.98 -17.31
C LYS A 197 -16.09 3.05 -16.45
N LEU A 198 -15.96 3.35 -15.16
CA LEU A 198 -15.28 2.44 -14.25
C LEU A 198 -16.07 1.13 -14.24
N PRO A 199 -15.39 -0.04 -14.23
CA PRO A 199 -16.08 -1.28 -13.95
C PRO A 199 -16.86 -1.06 -12.66
N LYS A 200 -18.16 -1.39 -12.68
CA LYS A 200 -18.92 -1.42 -11.43
C LYS A 200 -18.08 -2.23 -10.45
N PRO A 201 -17.90 -1.78 -9.19
CA PRO A 201 -17.34 -2.68 -8.19
C PRO A 201 -18.11 -3.99 -8.34
N PRO A 202 -17.43 -5.16 -8.27
CA PRO A 202 -18.15 -6.42 -8.29
C PRO A 202 -19.35 -6.20 -7.39
N GLN A 203 -20.57 -6.37 -7.92
CA GLN A 203 -21.74 -6.39 -7.06
C GLN A 203 -21.29 -7.25 -5.90
N GLU A 204 -21.41 -6.73 -4.66
CA GLU A 204 -21.43 -7.63 -3.52
C GLU A 204 -22.49 -8.65 -3.93
N THR A 205 -22.04 -9.79 -4.49
CA THR A 205 -22.79 -11.02 -4.53
C THR A 205 -23.33 -11.03 -3.14
N GLN A 206 -24.66 -10.88 -2.99
CA GLN A 206 -25.34 -10.98 -1.72
C GLN A 206 -24.58 -12.05 -0.96
N LEU A 207 -23.76 -11.62 0.01
CA LEU A 207 -22.86 -12.54 0.67
C LEU A 207 -23.83 -13.48 1.34
N GLU A 208 -24.02 -14.66 0.74
CA GLU A 208 -24.81 -15.72 1.37
C GLU A 208 -24.16 -15.85 2.73
N LYS A 209 -24.87 -15.46 3.79
CA LYS A 209 -24.36 -15.56 5.15
C LYS A 209 -23.85 -16.98 5.29
N THR A 210 -22.52 -17.14 5.35
CA THR A 210 -21.92 -18.46 5.39
C THR A 210 -22.41 -19.13 6.67
N THR A 211 -22.84 -20.39 6.58
CA THR A 211 -23.42 -21.11 7.73
C THR A 211 -22.38 -21.66 8.69
N TYR A 212 -21.10 -21.29 8.50
CA TYR A 212 -19.96 -21.74 9.27
C TYR A 212 -19.04 -20.56 9.61
N THR A 213 -18.29 -20.74 10.69
CA THR A 213 -17.31 -19.78 11.22
C THR A 213 -15.97 -20.50 11.35
N LEU A 214 -14.89 -19.82 10.94
CA LEU A 214 -13.55 -20.35 11.00
C LEU A 214 -12.86 -19.94 12.31
N VAL A 215 -12.05 -20.82 12.90
CA VAL A 215 -11.22 -20.48 14.04
C VAL A 215 -9.78 -20.96 13.85
N HIS A 216 -8.82 -20.11 14.23
CA HIS A 216 -7.41 -20.47 14.37
C HIS A 216 -7.09 -20.63 15.87
N PRO A 217 -6.69 -21.81 16.36
CA PRO A 217 -6.29 -22.01 17.76
C PRO A 217 -4.96 -21.29 18.08
N PRO A 218 -4.67 -20.99 19.35
CA PRO A 218 -3.50 -20.20 19.71
C PRO A 218 -2.20 -20.93 19.41
N THR A 219 -1.23 -20.24 18.82
CA THR A 219 0.14 -20.77 18.63
C THR A 219 1.15 -19.89 19.36
N PHE A 220 2.42 -19.94 18.96
CA PHE A 220 3.44 -19.00 19.42
C PHE A 220 3.45 -17.68 18.63
N LEU A 221 2.65 -17.57 17.56
CA LEU A 221 2.60 -16.36 16.74
C LEU A 221 1.64 -15.34 17.36
N VAL A 222 2.16 -14.16 17.65
CA VAL A 222 1.33 -13.00 18.03
C VAL A 222 0.76 -12.36 16.77
N TYR A 223 -0.53 -12.03 16.76
CA TYR A 223 -1.23 -11.57 15.56
C TYR A 223 -0.57 -10.34 14.90
N GLU A 224 -0.25 -9.31 15.69
CA GLU A 224 0.33 -8.05 15.20
C GLU A 224 1.85 -8.10 14.98
N VAL A 225 2.54 -9.19 15.35
CA VAL A 225 4.01 -9.28 15.27
C VAL A 225 4.41 -10.18 14.10
N MET A 226 5.18 -9.63 13.16
CA MET A 226 5.72 -10.36 12.00
C MET A 226 4.64 -11.18 11.29
N LYS A 227 3.60 -10.51 10.74
CA LYS A 227 2.48 -11.17 10.06
C LYS A 227 2.98 -12.29 9.12
N GLN A 228 2.55 -13.51 9.42
CA GLN A 228 2.86 -14.70 8.64
C GLN A 228 1.63 -15.14 7.84
N ARG A 229 1.79 -16.22 7.09
CA ARG A 229 0.74 -16.85 6.30
C ARG A 229 -0.61 -17.02 7.01
N PRO A 230 -0.71 -17.55 8.25
CA PRO A 230 -2.01 -17.73 8.89
C PRO A 230 -2.78 -16.42 9.09
N GLN A 231 -2.09 -15.35 9.51
CA GLN A 231 -2.70 -14.02 9.69
C GLN A 231 -3.21 -13.49 8.34
N HIS A 232 -2.38 -13.55 7.30
CA HIS A 232 -2.78 -13.08 5.97
C HIS A 232 -3.93 -13.87 5.35
N LEU A 233 -3.98 -15.19 5.57
CA LEU A 233 -5.09 -16.02 5.12
C LEU A 233 -6.38 -15.69 5.86
N PHE A 234 -6.32 -15.45 7.18
CA PHE A 234 -7.50 -15.05 7.96
C PHE A 234 -8.03 -13.67 7.54
N GLU A 235 -7.14 -12.70 7.26
CA GLU A 235 -7.54 -11.42 6.67
C GLU A 235 -8.23 -11.63 5.32
N GLY A 236 -7.66 -12.45 4.44
CA GLY A 236 -8.25 -12.77 3.13
C GLY A 236 -9.60 -13.49 3.24
N LEU A 237 -9.73 -14.47 4.12
CA LEU A 237 -10.98 -15.23 4.32
C LEU A 237 -12.09 -14.32 4.88
N ALA A 238 -11.74 -13.40 5.79
CA ALA A 238 -12.65 -12.40 6.31
C ALA A 238 -13.10 -11.38 5.24
N GLN A 239 -12.20 -10.97 4.34
CA GLN A 239 -12.55 -10.16 3.16
C GLN A 239 -13.51 -10.88 2.21
N LEU A 240 -13.43 -12.21 2.12
CA LEU A 240 -14.38 -13.06 1.37
C LEU A 240 -15.70 -13.30 2.13
N GLY A 241 -15.92 -12.65 3.26
CA GLY A 241 -17.16 -12.70 4.03
C GLY A 241 -17.29 -13.88 4.99
N ILE A 242 -16.20 -14.62 5.27
CA ILE A 242 -16.23 -15.74 6.22
C ILE A 242 -15.99 -15.21 7.64
N PRO A 243 -16.96 -15.33 8.56
CA PRO A 243 -16.73 -15.00 9.96
C PRO A 243 -15.58 -15.85 10.52
N SER A 244 -14.61 -15.19 11.13
CA SER A 244 -13.32 -15.77 11.48
C SER A 244 -12.86 -15.27 12.87
N PHE A 245 -12.45 -16.21 13.71
CA PHE A 245 -11.83 -15.94 15.01
C PHE A 245 -10.38 -16.37 14.98
N TYR A 246 -9.47 -15.47 15.32
CA TYR A 246 -8.05 -15.80 15.49
C TYR A 246 -7.72 -15.73 16.98
N ILE A 247 -7.39 -16.86 17.59
CA ILE A 247 -6.99 -16.89 19.00
C ILE A 247 -5.51 -16.55 19.07
N ASP A 248 -5.18 -15.46 19.76
CA ASP A 248 -3.82 -14.94 19.81
C ASP A 248 -2.94 -15.72 20.82
N ALA A 249 -1.62 -15.57 20.69
CA ALA A 249 -0.63 -16.17 21.59
C ALA A 249 -0.51 -15.42 22.93
N ILE A 250 -1.13 -14.25 23.06
CA ILE A 250 -1.06 -13.38 24.24
C ILE A 250 -2.43 -13.14 24.85
N ALA A 251 -2.43 -12.67 26.09
CA ALA A 251 -3.64 -12.24 26.77
C ALA A 251 -4.09 -10.86 26.23
N HIS A 252 -5.40 -10.73 26.02
CA HIS A 252 -6.08 -9.51 25.62
C HIS A 252 -7.16 -9.15 26.62
N PRO A 253 -7.29 -7.89 27.04
CA PRO A 253 -8.34 -7.47 27.98
C PRO A 253 -9.75 -7.57 27.37
N ALA A 254 -9.86 -7.50 26.03
CA ALA A 254 -11.09 -7.66 25.28
C ALA A 254 -10.79 -8.14 23.85
N PRO A 255 -11.76 -8.76 23.15
CA PRO A 255 -11.62 -9.11 21.74
C PRO A 255 -11.29 -7.89 20.87
N GLN A 256 -10.31 -8.01 19.98
CA GLN A 256 -9.96 -6.97 19.02
C GLN A 256 -10.73 -7.20 17.71
N ILE A 257 -11.36 -6.15 17.18
CA ILE A 257 -12.12 -6.23 15.93
C ILE A 257 -11.22 -5.69 14.81
N ILE A 258 -10.75 -6.56 13.92
CA ILE A 258 -9.96 -6.15 12.75
C ILE A 258 -10.89 -5.68 11.64
N ASN A 259 -11.99 -6.40 11.42
CA ASN A 259 -13.09 -6.00 10.54
C ASN A 259 -14.37 -6.78 10.94
N ASN A 260 -15.49 -6.55 10.22
CA ASN A 260 -16.79 -7.18 10.50
C ASN A 260 -16.78 -8.73 10.52
N ASN A 261 -15.76 -9.36 9.94
CA ASN A 261 -15.64 -10.80 9.82
C ASN A 261 -14.37 -11.37 10.50
N LEU A 262 -13.48 -10.54 11.06
CA LEU A 262 -12.25 -11.01 11.73
C LEU A 262 -12.08 -10.40 13.12
N HIS A 263 -12.10 -11.27 14.11
CA HIS A 263 -11.96 -10.91 15.51
C HIS A 263 -10.77 -11.67 16.12
N ILE A 264 -9.90 -10.95 16.82
CA ILE A 264 -8.79 -11.52 17.57
C ILE A 264 -9.25 -11.76 19.01
N LEU A 265 -9.07 -12.98 19.50
CA LEU A 265 -9.51 -13.40 20.82
C LEU A 265 -8.30 -13.63 21.75
N ASP A 266 -8.55 -13.50 23.05
CA ASP A 266 -7.59 -13.83 24.12
C ASP A 266 -7.15 -15.30 24.03
N GLN A 267 -5.89 -15.58 24.36
CA GLN A 267 -5.32 -16.95 24.39
C GLN A 267 -6.15 -17.98 25.20
N ASN A 268 -6.91 -17.54 26.20
CA ASN A 268 -7.76 -18.37 27.07
C ASN A 268 -9.24 -18.31 26.70
N ALA A 269 -9.60 -17.77 25.52
CA ALA A 269 -10.99 -17.71 25.08
C ALA A 269 -11.63 -19.12 25.14
N PRO A 270 -12.78 -19.29 25.85
CA PRO A 270 -13.40 -20.59 26.04
C PRO A 270 -14.11 -21.05 24.76
N ILE A 271 -13.32 -21.56 23.81
CA ILE A 271 -13.82 -22.02 22.50
C ILE A 271 -14.10 -23.53 22.56
N ASP A 272 -15.34 -23.89 22.24
CA ASP A 272 -15.72 -25.26 21.91
C ASP A 272 -15.56 -25.50 20.41
N TYR A 273 -14.45 -26.15 20.04
CA TYR A 273 -14.07 -26.34 18.64
C TYR A 273 -15.06 -27.18 17.83
N ARG A 274 -15.99 -27.91 18.48
CA ARG A 274 -17.05 -28.70 17.81
C ARG A 274 -18.03 -27.84 17.01
N ASN A 275 -18.13 -26.55 17.34
CA ASN A 275 -19.05 -25.61 16.70
C ASN A 275 -18.43 -24.88 15.50
N TYR A 276 -17.15 -25.13 15.19
CA TYR A 276 -16.40 -24.34 14.22
C TYR A 276 -15.72 -25.21 13.16
N CYS A 277 -15.43 -24.59 12.03
CA CYS A 277 -14.37 -25.07 11.15
C CYS A 277 -13.03 -24.58 11.71
N VAL A 278 -12.01 -25.42 11.73
CA VAL A 278 -10.71 -25.09 12.32
C VAL A 278 -9.65 -25.07 11.22
N TYR A 279 -8.85 -24.01 11.18
CA TYR A 279 -7.62 -23.97 10.39
C TYR A 279 -6.42 -23.94 11.35
N THR A 280 -5.45 -24.81 11.12
CA THR A 280 -4.21 -24.85 11.93
C THR A 280 -3.02 -25.30 11.09
N TYR A 281 -1.86 -24.74 11.38
CA TYR A 281 -0.57 -25.24 10.87
C TYR A 281 0.25 -25.96 11.95
N TYR A 282 -0.16 -25.83 13.23
CA TYR A 282 0.61 -26.35 14.36
C TYR A 282 0.20 -27.79 14.70
N PRO A 283 1.10 -28.79 14.60
CA PRO A 283 0.77 -30.21 14.80
C PRO A 283 0.22 -30.52 16.20
N TYR A 284 0.65 -29.78 17.22
CA TYR A 284 0.29 -30.03 18.62
C TYR A 284 -1.21 -29.79 18.90
N HIS A 285 -1.92 -29.07 18.02
CA HIS A 285 -3.36 -28.90 18.13
C HIS A 285 -4.16 -30.19 17.97
N ILE A 286 -3.56 -31.30 17.51
CA ILE A 286 -4.21 -32.62 17.47
C ILE A 286 -4.79 -33.03 18.83
N ASP A 287 -4.15 -32.64 19.93
CA ASP A 287 -4.58 -33.00 21.27
C ASP A 287 -5.90 -32.29 21.64
N LEU A 288 -6.15 -31.08 21.10
CA LEU A 288 -7.43 -30.36 21.25
C LEU A 288 -8.58 -31.13 20.57
N PHE A 289 -8.30 -31.72 19.40
CA PHE A 289 -9.32 -32.35 18.55
C PHE A 289 -9.61 -33.81 18.89
N THR A 290 -8.92 -34.35 19.90
CA THR A 290 -9.14 -35.72 20.40
C THR A 290 -10.53 -35.85 21.04
N GLN A 291 -10.98 -34.82 21.77
CA GLN A 291 -12.31 -34.78 22.40
C GLN A 291 -13.27 -33.79 21.73
N GLN A 292 -12.74 -32.82 20.95
CA GLN A 292 -13.52 -31.78 20.29
C GLN A 292 -13.35 -31.85 18.77
N LYS A 293 -14.02 -32.83 18.12
CA LYS A 293 -13.98 -32.93 16.66
C LYS A 293 -14.59 -31.67 16.02
N PRO A 294 -13.85 -30.90 15.22
CA PRO A 294 -14.39 -29.74 14.51
C PRO A 294 -15.40 -30.14 13.44
N GLN A 295 -16.18 -29.18 12.93
CA GLN A 295 -17.07 -29.40 11.79
C GLN A 295 -16.28 -29.75 10.52
N VAL A 296 -15.15 -29.05 10.32
CA VAL A 296 -14.12 -29.31 9.31
C VAL A 296 -12.77 -28.93 9.91
N LEU A 297 -11.75 -29.77 9.74
CA LEU A 297 -10.38 -29.54 10.18
C LEU A 297 -9.46 -29.37 8.97
N ILE A 298 -8.93 -28.16 8.79
CA ILE A 298 -7.92 -27.81 7.79
C ILE A 298 -6.54 -27.84 8.45
N TYR A 299 -5.65 -28.67 7.93
CA TYR A 299 -4.25 -28.73 8.36
C TYR A 299 -3.32 -28.16 7.27
N ASP A 300 -2.66 -27.03 7.53
CA ASP A 300 -1.73 -26.38 6.60
C ASP A 300 -0.28 -26.77 6.89
N VAL A 301 0.32 -27.55 6.00
CA VAL A 301 1.71 -28.00 6.07
C VAL A 301 2.61 -26.96 5.40
N LEU A 302 3.23 -26.13 6.24
CA LEU A 302 4.04 -24.99 5.80
C LEU A 302 5.45 -25.39 5.39
N ASP A 303 6.08 -26.25 6.18
CA ASP A 303 7.47 -26.67 6.04
C ASP A 303 7.55 -28.19 6.11
N ALA A 304 8.66 -28.74 5.61
CA ALA A 304 8.93 -30.17 5.75
C ALA A 304 9.05 -30.52 7.25
N PRO A 305 8.27 -31.49 7.76
CA PRO A 305 8.21 -31.78 9.19
C PRO A 305 9.55 -32.25 9.77
N GLU A 306 10.45 -32.77 8.91
CA GLU A 306 11.82 -33.16 9.24
C GLU A 306 12.69 -32.00 9.74
N ILE A 307 12.28 -30.75 9.51
CA ILE A 307 13.02 -29.55 9.93
C ILE A 307 12.91 -29.32 11.45
N HIS A 308 11.84 -29.79 12.10
CA HIS A 308 11.57 -29.51 13.54
C HIS A 308 11.95 -30.67 14.49
N GLN A 309 12.52 -31.76 13.97
CA GLN A 309 13.34 -32.83 14.60
C GLN A 309 12.98 -33.39 16.00
N SER A 310 11.76 -33.26 16.53
CA SER A 310 11.33 -34.08 17.68
C SER A 310 10.45 -35.25 17.21
N GLN A 311 10.68 -36.44 17.78
CA GLN A 311 9.87 -37.63 17.51
C GLN A 311 8.39 -37.38 17.82
N GLU A 312 8.12 -36.62 18.89
CA GLU A 312 6.77 -36.20 19.26
C GLU A 312 6.12 -35.30 18.20
N ALA A 313 6.83 -34.30 17.68
CA ALA A 313 6.30 -33.43 16.64
C ALA A 313 5.95 -34.19 15.37
N MET A 314 6.77 -35.17 14.99
CA MET A 314 6.51 -36.06 13.85
C MET A 314 5.28 -36.94 14.09
N GLU A 315 5.12 -37.52 15.28
CA GLU A 315 3.94 -38.32 15.63
C GLU A 315 2.66 -37.47 15.53
N LYS A 316 2.67 -36.27 16.11
CA LYS A 316 1.52 -35.35 16.07
C LYS A 316 1.24 -34.86 14.65
N HIS A 317 2.27 -34.60 13.84
CA HIS A 317 2.13 -34.28 12.42
C HIS A 317 1.43 -35.39 11.64
N ASN A 318 1.86 -36.65 11.81
CA ASN A 318 1.24 -37.80 11.13
C ASN A 318 -0.21 -38.03 11.57
N ARG A 319 -0.49 -37.86 12.87
CA ARG A 319 -1.87 -37.90 13.40
C ARG A 319 -2.70 -36.78 12.79
N MET A 320 -2.13 -35.58 12.63
CA MET A 320 -2.83 -34.45 12.01
C MET A 320 -3.16 -34.71 10.54
N LEU A 321 -2.20 -35.18 9.75
CA LEU A 321 -2.41 -35.53 8.35
C LEU A 321 -3.56 -36.52 8.15
N THR A 322 -3.67 -37.52 9.03
CA THR A 322 -4.73 -38.54 8.98
C THR A 322 -6.08 -38.02 9.49
N ARG A 323 -6.06 -37.05 10.40
CA ARG A 323 -7.25 -36.58 11.13
C ARG A 323 -7.93 -35.39 10.46
N ALA A 324 -7.17 -34.59 9.72
CA ALA A 324 -7.68 -33.45 8.98
C ALA A 324 -8.73 -33.89 7.95
N ASP A 325 -9.69 -33.04 7.65
CA ASP A 325 -10.63 -33.25 6.55
C ASP A 325 -10.04 -32.66 5.26
N ILE A 326 -9.26 -31.58 5.38
CA ILE A 326 -8.52 -30.94 4.30
C ILE A 326 -7.07 -30.76 4.71
N VAL A 327 -6.13 -31.16 3.85
CA VAL A 327 -4.71 -30.84 4.00
C VAL A 327 -4.32 -29.79 2.95
N VAL A 328 -3.66 -28.74 3.39
CA VAL A 328 -3.09 -27.71 2.52
C VAL A 328 -1.57 -27.82 2.58
N THR A 329 -0.89 -27.62 1.45
CA THR A 329 0.58 -27.67 1.38
C THR A 329 1.12 -26.42 0.69
N SER A 330 2.18 -25.84 1.24
CA SER A 330 2.83 -24.62 0.73
C SER A 330 3.67 -24.83 -0.54
N SER A 331 4.10 -26.06 -0.85
CA SER A 331 4.95 -26.37 -2.01
C SER A 331 4.47 -27.59 -2.80
N LYS A 332 4.82 -27.63 -4.08
CA LYS A 332 4.52 -28.76 -4.98
C LYS A 332 5.20 -30.04 -4.53
N TYR A 333 6.35 -29.94 -3.88
CA TYR A 333 7.03 -31.10 -3.31
C TYR A 333 6.18 -31.74 -2.21
N LEU A 334 5.76 -30.94 -1.22
CA LEU A 334 4.92 -31.42 -0.12
C LEU A 334 3.58 -31.96 -0.65
N TYR A 335 2.97 -31.26 -1.61
CA TYR A 335 1.77 -31.75 -2.29
C TYR A 335 1.97 -33.14 -2.90
N LYS A 336 3.04 -33.34 -3.69
CA LYS A 336 3.33 -34.65 -4.32
C LYS A 336 3.64 -35.73 -3.30
N LYS A 337 4.43 -35.41 -2.26
CA LYS A 337 4.77 -36.33 -1.16
C LYS A 337 3.50 -36.87 -0.50
N TYR A 338 2.66 -35.98 0.02
CA TYR A 338 1.47 -36.40 0.76
C TYR A 338 0.36 -36.95 -0.14
N LYS A 339 0.27 -36.53 -1.41
CA LYS A 339 -0.68 -37.16 -2.35
C LYS A 339 -0.34 -38.61 -2.63
N ASN A 340 0.95 -38.96 -2.65
CA ASN A 340 1.40 -40.34 -2.78
C ASN A 340 1.19 -41.16 -1.50
N GLU A 341 1.44 -40.56 -0.33
CA GLU A 341 1.30 -41.23 0.97
C GLU A 341 -0.17 -41.38 1.43
N LEU A 342 -1.04 -40.42 1.08
CA LEU A 342 -2.42 -40.29 1.59
C LEU A 342 -3.42 -40.15 0.43
N SER A 343 -3.52 -41.18 -0.42
CA SER A 343 -4.31 -41.14 -1.65
C SER A 343 -5.79 -40.78 -1.50
N GLN A 344 -6.38 -41.07 -0.33
CA GLN A 344 -7.81 -40.81 -0.03
C GLN A 344 -8.07 -39.43 0.59
N GLN A 345 -7.03 -38.71 1.00
CA GLN A 345 -7.16 -37.42 1.66
C GLN A 345 -7.41 -36.30 0.62
N GLU A 346 -8.27 -35.34 0.96
CA GLU A 346 -8.40 -34.09 0.21
C GLU A 346 -7.17 -33.21 0.50
N ILE A 347 -6.25 -33.12 -0.46
CA ILE A 347 -4.99 -32.39 -0.36
C ILE A 347 -4.95 -31.33 -1.45
N HIS A 348 -4.60 -30.09 -1.09
CA HIS A 348 -4.49 -28.96 -2.01
C HIS A 348 -3.11 -28.31 -1.95
N TYR A 349 -2.54 -28.03 -3.12
CA TYR A 349 -1.37 -27.16 -3.25
C TYR A 349 -1.82 -25.69 -3.24
N ILE A 350 -1.48 -24.97 -2.18
CA ILE A 350 -1.79 -23.55 -2.01
C ILE A 350 -0.49 -22.87 -1.58
N PRO A 351 0.31 -22.34 -2.52
CA PRO A 351 1.60 -21.76 -2.20
C PRO A 351 1.48 -20.47 -1.40
N ASN A 352 2.62 -19.92 -0.97
CA ASN A 352 2.66 -18.58 -0.42
C ASN A 352 2.21 -17.53 -1.44
N ALA A 353 2.03 -16.32 -0.94
CA ALA A 353 1.54 -15.18 -1.70
C ALA A 353 2.07 -13.89 -1.07
N ALA A 354 1.73 -12.76 -1.66
CA ALA A 354 2.02 -11.43 -1.13
C ALA A 354 0.78 -10.53 -1.13
N ASN A 355 0.91 -9.39 -0.45
CA ASN A 355 -0.04 -8.28 -0.56
C ASN A 355 0.58 -7.19 -1.45
N PRO A 356 0.07 -6.98 -2.68
CA PRO A 356 0.64 -5.98 -3.59
C PRO A 356 0.50 -4.54 -3.07
N LEU A 357 -0.57 -4.25 -2.33
CA LEU A 357 -0.89 -2.89 -1.86
C LEU A 357 0.03 -2.39 -0.74
N THR A 358 0.62 -3.28 0.05
CA THR A 358 1.53 -2.92 1.16
C THR A 358 2.90 -2.43 0.69
N LEU A 359 3.22 -2.59 -0.59
CA LEU A 359 4.45 -2.11 -1.21
C LEU A 359 4.12 -1.07 -2.29
N ALA A 360 3.30 -0.07 -1.95
CA ALA A 360 3.10 1.09 -2.82
C ALA A 360 4.40 1.91 -2.96
N ILE A 361 4.51 2.68 -4.05
CA ILE A 361 5.66 3.58 -4.26
C ILE A 361 5.72 4.57 -3.09
N GLN A 362 6.83 4.56 -2.37
CA GLN A 362 7.11 5.48 -1.29
C GLN A 362 8.37 6.30 -1.61
N PRO A 363 8.53 7.50 -1.01
CA PRO A 363 9.77 8.26 -1.09
C PRO A 363 10.97 7.40 -0.67
N LYS A 364 12.12 7.66 -1.30
CA LYS A 364 13.37 6.97 -0.97
C LYS A 364 13.75 7.27 0.48
N ALA A 365 14.09 6.24 1.24
CA ALA A 365 14.54 6.38 2.62
C ALA A 365 15.84 7.19 2.71
N GLU A 366 16.00 7.96 3.79
CA GLU A 366 17.18 8.81 4.02
C GLU A 366 18.48 8.02 4.13
N ASP A 367 18.43 6.81 4.70
CA ASP A 367 19.58 5.92 4.86
C ASP A 367 19.82 5.00 3.65
N PHE A 368 19.09 5.22 2.54
CA PHE A 368 19.34 4.50 1.30
C PHE A 368 20.71 4.92 0.72
N PRO A 369 21.63 3.98 0.43
CA PRO A 369 22.98 4.34 0.01
C PRO A 369 23.02 5.01 -1.36
N HIS A 370 23.95 5.97 -1.51
CA HIS A 370 24.23 6.70 -2.75
C HIS A 370 25.63 6.36 -3.29
N TYR A 371 25.97 5.08 -3.32
CA TYR A 371 27.30 4.63 -3.72
C TYR A 371 27.44 4.54 -5.25
N LYS A 372 26.43 3.98 -5.93
CA LYS A 372 26.42 3.77 -7.39
C LYS A 372 25.02 3.93 -7.98
N SER A 373 24.95 4.00 -9.32
CA SER A 373 23.70 4.20 -10.05
C SER A 373 22.81 2.96 -10.11
N LYS A 374 23.37 1.75 -9.96
CA LYS A 374 22.65 0.48 -10.03
C LYS A 374 22.60 -0.23 -8.68
N THR A 375 21.42 -0.66 -8.27
CA THR A 375 21.17 -1.34 -6.99
C THR A 375 20.75 -2.79 -7.19
N ILE A 376 21.52 -3.72 -6.62
CA ILE A 376 21.15 -5.12 -6.44
C ILE A 376 20.59 -5.26 -5.03
N GLY A 377 19.33 -5.66 -4.88
CA GLY A 377 18.64 -5.62 -3.60
C GLY A 377 18.14 -6.97 -3.11
N TYR A 378 18.19 -7.17 -1.80
CA TYR A 378 17.51 -8.25 -1.10
C TYR A 378 16.87 -7.71 0.17
N TYR A 379 15.66 -8.15 0.47
CA TYR A 379 15.15 -8.03 1.82
C TYR A 379 14.59 -9.36 2.37
N GLY A 380 14.69 -9.50 3.69
CA GLY A 380 14.18 -10.62 4.46
C GLY A 380 15.20 -11.13 5.47
N ALA A 381 14.81 -12.13 6.28
CA ALA A 381 15.73 -12.74 7.23
C ALA A 381 16.99 -13.28 6.55
N ILE A 382 18.15 -12.96 7.13
CA ILE A 382 19.48 -13.39 6.72
C ILE A 382 19.96 -14.37 7.78
N ALA A 383 19.91 -15.66 7.45
CA ALA A 383 20.21 -16.77 8.36
C ALA A 383 20.92 -17.90 7.58
N GLU A 384 21.01 -19.11 8.16
CA GLU A 384 21.80 -20.23 7.64
C GLU A 384 21.50 -20.64 6.20
N TRP A 385 20.30 -20.33 5.70
CA TRP A 385 19.90 -20.58 4.31
C TRP A 385 20.37 -19.51 3.32
N PHE A 386 20.93 -18.39 3.77
CA PHE A 386 21.42 -17.31 2.92
C PHE A 386 22.83 -17.62 2.41
N ASP A 387 23.06 -17.50 1.10
CA ASP A 387 24.32 -17.87 0.47
C ASP A 387 25.35 -16.75 0.52
N PHE A 388 26.19 -16.78 1.56
CA PHE A 388 27.27 -15.80 1.76
C PHE A 388 28.42 -15.97 0.76
N GLU A 389 28.66 -17.16 0.22
CA GLU A 389 29.69 -17.36 -0.81
C GLU A 389 29.27 -16.67 -2.10
N LEU A 390 28.01 -16.88 -2.52
CA LEU A 390 27.42 -16.21 -3.67
C LEU A 390 27.38 -14.70 -3.45
N LEU A 391 26.99 -14.21 -2.26
CA LEU A 391 27.04 -12.79 -1.95
C LEU A 391 28.45 -12.20 -2.15
N GLY A 392 29.49 -12.91 -1.70
CA GLY A 392 30.89 -12.51 -1.93
C GLY A 392 31.25 -12.46 -3.42
N LYS A 393 30.81 -13.44 -4.21
CA LYS A 393 30.97 -13.44 -5.69
C LYS A 393 30.26 -12.25 -6.34
N ILE A 394 29.03 -11.95 -5.93
CA ILE A 394 28.26 -10.79 -6.41
C ILE A 394 29.00 -9.48 -6.09
N CYS A 395 29.43 -9.29 -4.84
CA CYS A 395 30.13 -8.07 -4.42
C CYS A 395 31.41 -7.85 -5.22
N LYS A 396 32.19 -8.93 -5.47
CA LYS A 396 33.43 -8.88 -6.25
C LYS A 396 33.18 -8.58 -7.73
N GLN A 397 32.20 -9.24 -8.35
CA GLN A 397 31.95 -9.12 -9.80
C GLN A 397 31.28 -7.80 -10.18
N PHE A 398 30.37 -7.29 -9.33
CA PHE A 398 29.58 -6.08 -9.58
C PHE A 398 30.06 -4.91 -8.72
N SER A 399 31.37 -4.65 -8.75
CA SER A 399 32.02 -3.57 -7.97
C SER A 399 31.52 -2.16 -8.30
N GLU A 400 30.91 -2.00 -9.47
CA GLU A 400 30.27 -0.80 -10.01
C GLU A 400 28.80 -0.66 -9.63
N CYS A 401 28.20 -1.66 -9.00
CA CYS A 401 26.85 -1.60 -8.43
C CYS A 401 26.92 -1.37 -6.92
N GLN A 402 25.79 -1.06 -6.29
CA GLN A 402 25.61 -1.16 -4.85
C GLN A 402 24.72 -2.35 -4.50
N ILE A 403 25.09 -3.12 -3.48
CA ILE A 403 24.34 -4.27 -2.99
C ILE A 403 23.68 -3.86 -1.68
N VAL A 404 22.36 -3.90 -1.61
CA VAL A 404 21.58 -3.46 -0.44
C VAL A 404 20.84 -4.65 0.16
N LEU A 405 21.15 -4.96 1.42
CA LEU A 405 20.53 -6.02 2.19
C LEU A 405 19.71 -5.44 3.34
N LEU A 406 18.44 -5.84 3.45
CA LEU A 406 17.55 -5.48 4.55
C LEU A 406 16.98 -6.71 5.23
N GLY A 407 16.67 -6.60 6.51
CA GLY A 407 16.06 -7.64 7.32
C GLY A 407 16.92 -8.06 8.51
N PRO A 408 16.39 -8.93 9.38
CA PRO A 408 17.09 -9.35 10.58
C PRO A 408 18.24 -10.30 10.24
N CYS A 409 19.41 -10.03 10.84
CA CYS A 409 20.54 -10.94 10.95
C CYS A 409 20.99 -10.91 12.42
N ARG A 410 20.97 -12.05 13.12
CA ARG A 410 21.04 -12.10 14.58
C ARG A 410 22.49 -12.08 15.07
N GLU A 411 22.84 -11.10 15.89
CA GLU A 411 24.16 -11.03 16.53
C GLU A 411 24.44 -12.29 17.38
N GLY A 412 25.70 -12.74 17.37
CA GLY A 412 26.15 -13.95 18.07
C GLY A 412 25.90 -15.26 17.31
N PHE A 413 25.35 -15.19 16.10
CA PHE A 413 25.23 -16.33 15.19
C PHE A 413 26.25 -16.24 14.05
N PRO A 414 26.74 -17.36 13.50
CA PRO A 414 27.81 -17.37 12.48
C PRO A 414 27.51 -16.50 11.25
N GLU A 415 26.24 -16.39 10.86
CA GLU A 415 25.79 -15.63 9.70
C GLU A 415 26.03 -14.13 9.84
N TYR A 416 25.93 -13.60 11.07
CA TYR A 416 26.20 -12.20 11.33
C TYR A 416 27.69 -11.88 11.17
N ASP A 417 28.56 -12.76 11.63
CA ASP A 417 30.01 -12.62 11.47
C ASP A 417 30.42 -12.71 9.99
N LEU A 418 29.82 -13.64 9.23
CA LEU A 418 30.02 -13.75 7.78
C LEU A 418 29.59 -12.47 7.05
N LEU A 419 28.41 -11.93 7.40
CA LEU A 419 27.92 -10.67 6.82
C LEU A 419 28.84 -9.50 7.15
N CYS A 420 29.29 -9.38 8.40
CA CYS A 420 30.21 -8.34 8.83
C CYS A 420 31.56 -8.42 8.11
N ASN A 421 32.10 -9.63 7.95
CA ASN A 421 33.34 -9.86 7.21
C ASN A 421 33.23 -9.42 5.74
N LEU A 422 32.14 -9.78 5.06
CA LEU A 422 31.89 -9.35 3.69
C LEU A 422 31.73 -7.83 3.58
N LYS A 423 31.00 -7.21 4.52
CA LYS A 423 30.81 -5.74 4.57
C LYS A 423 32.14 -5.00 4.79
N ASN A 424 33.04 -5.56 5.60
CA ASN A 424 34.38 -5.00 5.81
C ASN A 424 35.28 -5.19 4.58
N GLN A 425 35.09 -6.27 3.83
CA GLN A 425 35.85 -6.58 2.63
C GLN A 425 35.41 -5.78 1.40
N TYR A 426 34.11 -5.54 1.24
CA TYR A 426 33.53 -4.99 0.02
C TYR A 426 32.80 -3.66 0.27
N LYS A 427 33.34 -2.56 -0.27
CA LYS A 427 32.79 -1.20 -0.11
C LYS A 427 31.42 -0.98 -0.76
N ASN A 428 31.01 -1.88 -1.66
CA ASN A 428 29.73 -1.82 -2.35
C ASN A 428 28.61 -2.61 -1.64
N LEU A 429 28.87 -3.22 -0.47
CA LEU A 429 27.88 -3.96 0.30
C LEU A 429 27.32 -3.13 1.46
N PHE A 430 26.01 -2.90 1.45
CA PHE A 430 25.28 -2.15 2.46
C PHE A 430 24.25 -3.05 3.14
N TYR A 431 24.45 -3.30 4.43
CA TYR A 431 23.45 -3.95 5.29
C TYR A 431 22.77 -2.88 6.15
N LEU A 432 21.46 -2.73 5.98
CA LEU A 432 20.66 -1.67 6.62
C LEU A 432 19.83 -2.18 7.82
N GLY A 433 19.96 -3.47 8.16
CA GLY A 433 19.24 -4.07 9.29
C GLY A 433 17.74 -4.29 9.03
N LEU A 434 17.02 -4.59 10.11
CA LEU A 434 15.57 -4.79 10.09
C LEU A 434 14.85 -3.47 9.80
N LYS A 435 13.91 -3.50 8.85
CA LYS A 435 12.97 -2.41 8.60
C LYS A 435 11.53 -2.90 8.82
N PRO A 436 10.63 -2.05 9.35
CA PRO A 436 9.20 -2.33 9.36
C PRO A 436 8.71 -2.71 7.96
N TYR A 437 7.75 -3.64 7.89
CA TYR A 437 7.27 -4.19 6.63
C TYR A 437 6.70 -3.08 5.72
N GLU A 438 5.99 -2.14 6.32
CA GLU A 438 5.35 -0.99 5.67
C GLU A 438 6.38 -0.02 5.08
N GLN A 439 7.62 -0.01 5.56
CA GLN A 439 8.70 0.85 5.07
C GLN A 439 9.53 0.20 3.96
N LEU A 440 9.37 -1.10 3.69
CA LEU A 440 10.16 -1.80 2.67
C LEU A 440 9.99 -1.17 1.27
N GLY A 441 8.84 -0.54 1.01
CA GLY A 441 8.59 0.24 -0.21
C GLY A 441 9.61 1.35 -0.46
N GLN A 442 10.15 1.99 0.60
CA GLN A 442 11.14 3.08 0.50
C GLN A 442 12.52 2.61 0.02
N TYR A 443 12.76 1.30 0.00
CA TYR A 443 14.01 0.69 -0.42
C TYR A 443 13.82 -0.14 -1.69
N ALA A 444 12.89 -1.09 -1.66
CA ALA A 444 12.76 -2.10 -2.71
C ALA A 444 12.31 -1.52 -4.07
N HIS A 445 11.58 -0.39 -4.09
CA HIS A 445 11.28 0.35 -5.33
C HIS A 445 12.52 0.88 -6.04
N TYR A 446 13.61 1.04 -5.32
CA TYR A 446 14.86 1.60 -5.85
C TYR A 446 15.89 0.53 -6.17
N PHE A 447 15.50 -0.75 -6.11
CA PHE A 447 16.28 -1.83 -6.69
C PHE A 447 16.18 -1.77 -8.22
N ASP A 448 17.29 -2.05 -8.89
CA ASP A 448 17.33 -2.34 -10.32
C ASP A 448 17.09 -3.83 -10.57
N VAL A 449 17.61 -4.69 -9.68
CA VAL A 449 17.37 -6.15 -9.70
C VAL A 449 17.22 -6.63 -8.26
N SER A 450 16.21 -7.46 -8.02
CA SER A 450 16.00 -8.17 -6.76
C SER A 450 16.62 -9.55 -6.81
N ILE A 451 17.28 -9.99 -5.74
CA ILE A 451 17.89 -11.32 -5.65
C ILE A 451 17.25 -12.20 -4.58
N ILE A 452 17.30 -13.51 -4.76
CA ILE A 452 16.99 -14.54 -3.74
C ILE A 452 18.15 -15.54 -3.72
N PRO A 453 19.24 -15.26 -2.97
CA PRO A 453 20.46 -16.06 -2.97
C PRO A 453 20.43 -17.09 -1.85
N PHE A 454 19.66 -18.16 -2.00
CA PHE A 454 19.56 -19.20 -0.96
C PHE A 454 20.38 -20.45 -1.30
N ILE A 455 20.98 -21.05 -0.28
CA ILE A 455 21.70 -22.32 -0.39
C ILE A 455 20.68 -23.42 -0.72
N GLU A 456 20.99 -24.27 -1.69
CA GLU A 456 20.16 -25.44 -1.99
C GLU A 456 20.27 -26.47 -0.85
N ASN A 457 19.18 -26.67 -0.13
CA ASN A 457 19.06 -27.66 0.94
C ASN A 457 17.60 -28.15 1.05
N GLU A 458 17.33 -29.10 1.94
CA GLU A 458 15.97 -29.65 2.09
C GLU A 458 14.93 -28.60 2.53
N ILE A 459 15.35 -27.52 3.20
CA ILE A 459 14.46 -26.40 3.56
C ILE A 459 14.08 -25.62 2.30
N THR A 460 15.06 -25.20 1.51
CA THR A 460 14.87 -24.32 0.35
C THR A 460 14.22 -25.04 -0.83
N LYS A 461 14.43 -26.36 -0.98
CA LYS A 461 13.70 -27.20 -1.96
C LYS A 461 12.20 -27.25 -1.71
N ASN A 462 11.79 -27.12 -0.44
CA ASN A 462 10.40 -27.24 0.00
C ASN A 462 9.75 -25.89 0.27
N CYS A 463 10.47 -24.79 0.08
CA CYS A 463 10.02 -23.45 0.40
C CYS A 463 9.31 -22.79 -0.78
N SER A 464 8.17 -22.15 -0.50
CA SER A 464 7.51 -21.21 -1.41
C SER A 464 7.89 -19.77 -1.01
N PRO A 465 8.81 -19.10 -1.71
CA PRO A 465 9.38 -17.84 -1.24
C PRO A 465 8.40 -16.67 -1.37
N VAL A 466 7.99 -16.10 -0.24
CA VAL A 466 7.11 -14.90 -0.20
C VAL A 466 7.69 -13.74 -1.01
N LYS A 467 9.00 -13.51 -0.89
CA LYS A 467 9.72 -12.40 -1.55
C LYS A 467 9.58 -12.42 -3.06
N LEU A 468 9.40 -13.60 -3.66
CA LEU A 468 9.20 -13.74 -5.09
C LEU A 468 7.97 -12.94 -5.55
N PHE A 469 6.84 -13.12 -4.86
CA PHE A 469 5.58 -12.46 -5.18
C PHE A 469 5.60 -10.96 -4.87
N GLU A 470 6.34 -10.58 -3.84
CA GLU A 470 6.52 -9.17 -3.50
C GLU A 470 7.38 -8.44 -4.53
N TYR A 471 8.48 -9.05 -4.99
CA TYR A 471 9.30 -8.48 -6.06
C TYR A 471 8.54 -8.42 -7.40
N MET A 472 7.68 -9.40 -7.70
CA MET A 472 6.76 -9.33 -8.84
C MET A 472 5.82 -8.12 -8.73
N SER A 473 5.30 -7.86 -7.52
CA SER A 473 4.41 -6.72 -7.25
C SER A 473 5.13 -5.38 -7.45
N LEU A 474 6.44 -5.32 -7.17
CA LEU A 474 7.29 -4.15 -7.41
C LEU A 474 7.70 -3.98 -8.88
N GLY A 475 7.48 -4.99 -9.72
CA GLY A 475 7.86 -5.00 -11.13
C GLY A 475 9.39 -4.94 -11.35
N LYS A 476 10.17 -5.52 -10.44
CA LYS A 476 11.64 -5.58 -10.53
C LYS A 476 12.10 -6.94 -11.07
N PRO A 477 13.09 -6.99 -11.98
CA PRO A 477 13.71 -8.25 -12.38
C PRO A 477 14.16 -9.05 -11.16
N ILE A 478 13.94 -10.37 -11.19
CA ILE A 478 14.19 -11.27 -10.06
C ILE A 478 15.17 -12.35 -10.48
N VAL A 479 16.29 -12.46 -9.78
CA VAL A 479 17.26 -13.55 -9.97
C VAL A 479 17.33 -14.38 -8.69
N THR A 480 17.10 -15.68 -8.82
CA THR A 480 17.08 -16.62 -7.69
C THR A 480 18.04 -17.77 -7.94
N THR A 481 18.59 -18.35 -6.88
CA THR A 481 19.23 -19.67 -6.94
C THR A 481 18.18 -20.75 -7.23
N GLU A 482 18.64 -21.98 -7.47
CA GLU A 482 17.78 -23.11 -7.82
C GLU A 482 16.77 -23.38 -6.71
N MET A 483 15.52 -23.08 -7.04
CA MET A 483 14.38 -23.29 -6.16
C MET A 483 13.23 -23.85 -7.01
N PRO A 484 12.80 -25.10 -6.77
CA PRO A 484 11.76 -25.76 -7.57
C PRO A 484 10.47 -24.94 -7.70
N GLU A 485 10.06 -24.24 -6.64
CA GLU A 485 8.88 -23.37 -6.64
C GLU A 485 9.00 -22.17 -7.57
N CYS A 486 10.21 -21.63 -7.77
CA CYS A 486 10.44 -20.45 -8.61
C CYS A 486 10.27 -20.76 -10.11
N HIS A 487 10.47 -22.02 -10.55
CA HIS A 487 10.24 -22.45 -11.94
C HIS A 487 8.78 -22.39 -12.39
N ASN A 488 7.85 -22.19 -11.45
CA ASN A 488 6.43 -22.03 -11.77
C ASN A 488 6.11 -20.66 -12.37
N TYR A 489 7.04 -19.71 -12.32
CA TYR A 489 6.83 -18.32 -12.71
C TYR A 489 7.82 -17.91 -13.79
N ARG A 490 7.29 -17.37 -14.88
CA ARG A 490 8.06 -16.99 -16.06
C ARG A 490 8.84 -15.70 -15.86
N SER A 491 8.44 -14.86 -14.91
CA SER A 491 9.16 -13.63 -14.61
C SER A 491 10.45 -13.87 -13.82
N ALA A 492 10.57 -14.98 -13.09
CA ALA A 492 11.73 -15.30 -12.27
C ALA A 492 12.86 -15.92 -13.11
N TRP A 493 14.09 -15.44 -12.92
CA TRP A 493 15.27 -16.01 -13.57
C TRP A 493 15.99 -16.92 -12.58
N VAL A 494 15.91 -18.22 -12.81
CA VAL A 494 16.41 -19.26 -11.88
C VAL A 494 17.77 -19.77 -12.33
N ALA A 495 18.77 -19.65 -11.45
CA ALA A 495 20.14 -20.07 -11.67
C ALA A 495 20.44 -21.41 -10.99
N LYS A 496 21.11 -22.34 -11.69
CA LYS A 496 21.48 -23.64 -11.11
C LYS A 496 22.77 -23.59 -10.32
N HIS A 497 23.73 -22.80 -10.79
CA HIS A 497 25.05 -22.66 -10.19
C HIS A 497 25.40 -21.18 -9.95
N HIS A 498 26.43 -20.91 -9.15
CA HIS A 498 26.86 -19.54 -8.86
C HIS A 498 27.26 -18.79 -10.14
N GLU A 499 27.87 -19.47 -11.09
CA GLU A 499 28.29 -18.91 -12.37
C GLU A 499 27.07 -18.48 -13.22
N ASP A 500 26.03 -19.33 -13.27
CA ASP A 500 24.77 -19.02 -13.94
C ASP A 500 24.07 -17.82 -13.27
N PHE A 501 24.13 -17.75 -11.94
CA PHE A 501 23.53 -16.66 -11.17
C PHE A 501 24.16 -15.33 -11.53
N ILE A 502 25.50 -15.29 -11.60
CA ILE A 502 26.25 -14.09 -11.99
C ILE A 502 25.91 -13.69 -13.43
N GLU A 503 25.82 -14.64 -14.36
CA GLU A 503 25.43 -14.33 -15.75
C GLU A 503 24.01 -13.75 -15.83
N LEU A 504 23.04 -14.40 -15.18
CA LEU A 504 21.65 -13.96 -15.14
C LEU A 504 21.50 -12.60 -14.46
N LEU A 505 22.23 -12.35 -13.37
CA LEU A 505 22.25 -11.04 -12.70
C LEU A 505 22.82 -9.94 -13.60
N ASN A 506 23.92 -10.20 -14.30
CA ASN A 506 24.47 -9.25 -15.27
C ASN A 506 23.47 -8.96 -16.39
N ARG A 507 22.81 -9.99 -16.91
CA ARG A 507 21.74 -9.81 -17.91
C ARG A 507 20.57 -9.01 -17.36
N ALA A 508 20.16 -9.24 -16.11
CA ALA A 508 19.02 -8.58 -15.48
C ALA A 508 19.29 -7.07 -15.28
N LEU A 509 20.50 -6.70 -14.87
CA LEU A 509 20.92 -5.31 -14.68
C LEU A 509 20.87 -4.49 -15.98
N HIS A 510 21.11 -5.15 -17.11
CA HIS A 510 21.09 -4.54 -18.45
C HIS A 510 19.79 -4.82 -19.22
N PHE A 511 18.84 -5.54 -18.62
CA PHE A 511 17.60 -5.92 -19.29
C PHE A 511 16.69 -4.70 -19.38
N PRO A 512 16.38 -4.19 -20.59
CA PRO A 512 15.37 -3.15 -20.71
C PRO A 512 14.03 -3.77 -20.30
N ILE A 513 13.44 -3.28 -19.21
CA ILE A 513 12.12 -3.73 -18.76
C ILE A 513 11.11 -3.29 -19.81
N LYS A 514 10.82 -4.19 -20.76
CA LYS A 514 9.81 -3.98 -21.79
C LYS A 514 8.42 -4.11 -21.17
N LYS A 515 7.44 -3.47 -21.81
CA LYS A 515 6.04 -3.48 -21.39
C LYS A 515 5.51 -4.91 -21.19
N GLU A 516 5.92 -5.86 -22.01
CA GLU A 516 5.48 -7.25 -21.94
C GLU A 516 6.00 -7.97 -20.68
N TYR A 517 7.27 -7.78 -20.32
CA TYR A 517 7.86 -8.41 -19.13
C TYR A 517 7.28 -7.81 -17.85
N PHE A 518 7.07 -6.49 -17.82
CA PHE A 518 6.39 -5.82 -16.71
C PHE A 518 4.93 -6.29 -16.56
N SER A 519 4.20 -6.42 -17.68
CA SER A 519 2.81 -6.92 -17.66
C SER A 519 2.74 -8.36 -17.15
N LEU A 520 3.71 -9.20 -17.52
CA LEU A 520 3.82 -10.57 -17.01
C LEU A 520 4.04 -10.59 -15.49
N MET A 521 4.97 -9.77 -14.96
CA MET A 521 5.19 -9.67 -13.51
C MET A 521 3.94 -9.20 -12.77
N GLN A 522 3.23 -8.20 -13.30
CA GLN A 522 1.97 -7.73 -12.70
C GLN A 522 0.88 -8.80 -12.70
N GLN A 523 0.75 -9.55 -13.80
CA GLN A 523 -0.18 -10.67 -13.88
C GLN A 523 0.16 -11.74 -12.83
N GLU A 524 1.42 -12.19 -12.78
CA GLU A 524 1.87 -13.18 -11.80
C GLU A 524 1.69 -12.65 -10.37
N ALA A 525 1.98 -11.38 -10.09
CA ALA A 525 1.71 -10.79 -8.77
C ALA A 525 0.22 -10.85 -8.39
N GLN A 526 -0.69 -10.50 -9.31
CA GLN A 526 -2.14 -10.50 -9.08
C GLN A 526 -2.71 -11.91 -8.87
N GLU A 527 -2.20 -12.89 -9.62
CA GLU A 527 -2.57 -14.31 -9.48
C GLU A 527 -2.05 -14.94 -8.17
N ASN A 528 -1.09 -14.29 -7.50
CA ASN A 528 -0.40 -14.81 -6.33
C ASN A 528 -0.56 -13.89 -5.11
N THR A 529 -1.79 -13.45 -4.86
CA THR A 529 -2.18 -12.65 -3.67
C THR A 529 -2.80 -13.49 -2.55
N TRP A 530 -2.71 -13.00 -1.31
CA TRP A 530 -3.29 -13.70 -0.16
C TRP A 530 -4.81 -13.90 -0.27
N ILE A 531 -5.53 -12.95 -0.88
CA ILE A 531 -6.97 -13.09 -1.15
C ILE A 531 -7.27 -14.22 -2.14
N VAL A 532 -6.40 -14.43 -3.15
CA VAL A 532 -6.51 -15.57 -4.07
C VAL A 532 -6.27 -16.89 -3.33
N ARG A 533 -5.30 -16.95 -2.39
CA ARG A 533 -5.08 -18.14 -1.55
C ARG A 533 -6.26 -18.43 -0.62
N ALA A 534 -6.81 -17.39 0.00
CA ALA A 534 -8.02 -17.47 0.81
C ALA A 534 -9.20 -18.01 0.00
N GLN A 535 -9.37 -17.59 -1.25
CA GLN A 535 -10.41 -18.09 -2.15
C GLN A 535 -10.26 -19.60 -2.42
N MET A 536 -9.04 -20.09 -2.66
CA MET A 536 -8.78 -21.52 -2.82
C MET A 536 -9.14 -22.32 -1.55
N ILE A 537 -8.80 -21.79 -0.36
CA ILE A 537 -9.18 -22.40 0.92
C ILE A 537 -10.69 -22.40 1.10
N LYS A 538 -11.37 -21.28 0.81
CA LYS A 538 -12.83 -21.15 0.87
C LYS A 538 -13.52 -22.20 0.01
N GLU A 539 -13.06 -22.39 -1.23
CA GLU A 539 -13.64 -23.38 -2.15
C GLU A 539 -13.46 -24.81 -1.63
N ALA A 540 -12.29 -25.16 -1.09
CA ALA A 540 -12.07 -26.47 -0.46
C ALA A 540 -12.97 -26.66 0.76
N LEU A 541 -13.04 -25.65 1.62
CA LEU A 541 -13.87 -25.64 2.82
C LEU A 541 -15.35 -25.81 2.46
N GLU A 542 -15.89 -25.07 1.50
CA GLU A 542 -17.29 -25.14 1.08
C GLU A 542 -17.66 -26.52 0.53
N ARG A 543 -16.79 -27.12 -0.28
CA ARG A 543 -17.01 -28.48 -0.81
C ARG A 543 -17.09 -29.50 0.33
N CYS A 544 -16.09 -29.50 1.21
CA CYS A 544 -16.02 -30.42 2.35
C CYS A 544 -17.21 -30.22 3.31
N TYR A 545 -17.53 -28.96 3.63
CA TYR A 545 -18.61 -28.62 4.55
C TYR A 545 -20.00 -29.04 4.03
N LYS A 546 -20.27 -28.84 2.72
CA LYS A 546 -21.51 -29.30 2.08
C LYS A 546 -21.61 -30.82 2.09
N HIS A 547 -20.50 -31.52 1.83
CA HIS A 547 -20.46 -32.98 1.89
C HIS A 547 -20.83 -33.49 3.29
N HIS A 548 -20.22 -32.93 4.34
CA HIS A 548 -20.51 -33.30 5.74
C HIS A 548 -21.96 -33.01 6.19
N LYS A 549 -22.65 -32.01 5.61
CA LYS A 549 -24.06 -31.76 5.91
C LYS A 549 -25.03 -32.64 5.11
N SER A 550 -24.57 -33.25 4.03
CA SER A 550 -25.39 -34.11 3.15
C SER A 550 -25.36 -35.59 3.51
N VAL A 551 -24.39 -35.99 4.34
CA VAL A 551 -24.22 -37.33 4.92
C VAL A 551 -24.74 -37.31 6.34
#